data_AF-A0A2M7Z653-F1
#
_entry.id   AF-A0A2M7Z653-F1
#
_cell.length_a   1.000
_cell.length_b   1.000
_cell.length_c   1.000
_cell.angle_alpha   90.00
_cell.angle_beta   90.00
_cell.angle_gamma   90.00
#
_symmetry.space_group_name_H-M   'P 1'
#
loop_
_entity.id
_entity.type
_entity.pdbx_description
1 polymer ?
#
loop_
_entity_poly.entity_id
_entity_poly.type
_entity_poly.pdbx_seq_one_letter_code
_entity_poly.pdbx_strand_id
1 'polypeptide(L)'
;QKALGENSIVLANENIFREDFYLVANQDIQYKNSDVLVRFLKSIKEADDFIAKNKDQSAVIVASRIGVPLDLVSSIIEDYNFGLVLDQNIMITLENSGQWAIRKKFVEETIVPNFLKFVNTKFLKEVNPDAVTIIK
;
A
#
# COMPACT_ATOMS: atom_id res chain seq x y z
N GLN A 1 -22.19 0.10 7.31
CA GLN A 1 -23.28 -0.88 7.54
C GLN A 1 -23.92 -0.72 8.92
N LYS A 2 -23.16 -0.76 10.02
CA LYS A 2 -23.67 -0.66 11.41
C LYS A 2 -24.55 0.57 11.69
N ALA A 3 -24.17 1.74 11.16
CA ALA A 3 -24.94 2.98 11.34
C ALA A 3 -26.23 3.07 10.49
N LEU A 4 -26.32 2.27 9.41
CA LEU A 4 -27.45 2.31 8.48
C LEU A 4 -28.51 1.23 8.79
N GLY A 5 -28.17 0.21 9.57
CA GLY A 5 -29.11 -0.84 10.00
C GLY A 5 -29.83 -1.50 8.82
N GLU A 6 -31.15 -1.64 8.94
CA GLU A 6 -32.03 -2.24 7.92
C GLU A 6 -32.10 -1.41 6.63
N ASN A 7 -31.72 -0.14 6.65
CA ASN A 7 -31.69 0.72 5.46
C ASN A 7 -30.39 0.55 4.64
N SER A 8 -29.52 -0.38 5.01
CA SER A 8 -28.28 -0.62 4.26
C SER A 8 -28.55 -1.48 3.02
N ILE A 9 -28.03 -1.03 1.86
CA ILE A 9 -27.93 -1.84 0.65
C ILE A 9 -26.46 -2.17 0.46
N VAL A 10 -26.12 -3.45 0.39
CA VAL A 10 -24.76 -3.89 0.07
C VAL A 10 -24.64 -3.99 -1.45
N LEU A 11 -23.82 -3.12 -2.03
CA LEU A 11 -23.46 -3.21 -3.44
C LEU A 11 -22.32 -4.22 -3.57
N ALA A 12 -22.65 -5.47 -3.90
CA ALA A 12 -21.65 -6.46 -4.24
C ALA A 12 -21.03 -6.08 -5.60
N ASN A 13 -19.78 -5.63 -5.60
CA ASN A 13 -19.00 -5.43 -6.80
C ASN A 13 -17.91 -6.49 -6.83
N GLU A 14 -17.88 -7.32 -7.87
CA GLU A 14 -16.84 -8.34 -8.04
C GLU A 14 -15.46 -7.72 -8.39
N ASN A 15 -15.44 -6.46 -8.83
CA ASN A 15 -14.24 -5.68 -9.10
C ASN A 15 -13.98 -4.68 -7.97
N ILE A 16 -13.65 -5.20 -6.78
CA ILE A 16 -13.19 -4.35 -5.67
C ILE A 16 -11.82 -3.77 -6.06
N PHE A 17 -11.73 -2.44 -6.09
CA PHE A 17 -10.49 -1.75 -6.34
C PHE A 17 -9.51 -2.04 -5.20
N ARG A 18 -8.33 -2.55 -5.54
CA ARG A 18 -7.21 -2.65 -4.60
C ARG A 18 -6.60 -1.27 -4.44
N GLU A 19 -6.71 -0.71 -3.25
CA GLU A 19 -6.00 0.51 -2.87
C GLU A 19 -4.61 0.13 -2.34
N ASP A 20 -3.58 0.65 -3.01
CA ASP A 20 -2.17 0.44 -2.63
C ASP A 20 -1.60 1.72 -2.02
N PHE A 21 -0.70 1.56 -1.04
CA PHE A 21 0.10 2.64 -0.49
C PHE A 21 1.54 2.53 -0.96
N TYR A 22 2.06 3.60 -1.57
CA TYR A 22 3.42 3.61 -2.13
C TYR A 22 4.40 4.35 -1.22
N LEU A 23 5.49 3.68 -0.86
CA LEU A 23 6.64 4.31 -0.20
C LEU A 23 7.50 5.00 -1.26
N VAL A 24 7.51 6.33 -1.25
CA VAL A 24 8.25 7.15 -2.23
C VAL A 24 9.39 7.89 -1.53
N ALA A 25 10.57 7.86 -2.15
CA ALA A 25 11.76 8.55 -1.66
C ALA A 25 12.42 9.38 -2.77
N ASN A 26 13.10 10.45 -2.38
CA ASN A 26 13.90 11.25 -3.31
C ASN A 26 15.03 10.38 -3.91
N GLN A 27 15.30 10.55 -5.20
CA GLN A 27 16.36 9.83 -5.92
C GLN A 27 17.74 10.02 -5.27
N ASP A 28 18.01 11.19 -4.70
CA ASP A 28 19.27 11.50 -4.02
C ASP A 28 19.60 10.54 -2.87
N ILE A 29 18.58 10.10 -2.13
CA ILE A 29 18.76 9.19 -0.98
C ILE A 29 19.30 7.84 -1.44
N GLN A 30 18.94 7.42 -2.66
CA GLN A 30 19.34 6.14 -3.23
C GLN A 30 20.85 6.06 -3.49
N TYR A 31 21.50 7.20 -3.75
CA TYR A 31 22.93 7.29 -4.00
C TYR A 31 23.74 7.62 -2.74
N LYS A 32 23.19 8.49 -1.88
CA LYS A 32 23.91 9.03 -0.73
C LYS A 32 23.79 8.13 0.51
N ASN A 33 22.65 7.47 0.68
CA ASN A 33 22.27 6.77 1.92
C ASN A 33 21.49 5.48 1.62
N SER A 34 21.98 4.64 0.72
CA SER A 34 21.29 3.39 0.33
C SER A 34 21.06 2.44 1.50
N ASP A 35 21.94 2.46 2.50
CA ASP A 35 21.84 1.65 3.72
C ASP A 35 20.62 2.05 4.57
N VAL A 36 20.27 3.33 4.61
CA VAL A 36 19.08 3.84 5.31
C VAL A 36 17.82 3.25 4.69
N LEU A 37 17.74 3.16 3.36
CA LEU A 37 16.59 2.58 2.67
C LEU A 37 16.42 1.10 3.01
N VAL A 38 17.51 0.34 3.01
CA VAL A 38 17.48 -1.09 3.38
C VAL A 38 17.06 -1.27 4.83
N ARG A 39 17.60 -0.50 5.77
CA ARG A 39 17.18 -0.55 7.18
C ARG A 39 15.72 -0.19 7.36
N PHE A 40 15.25 0.86 6.67
CA PHE A 40 13.85 1.27 6.73
C PHE A 40 12.92 0.16 6.24
N LEU A 41 13.21 -0.43 5.08
CA LEU A 41 12.40 -1.53 4.53
C LEU A 41 12.44 -2.78 5.43
N LYS A 42 13.57 -3.07 6.09
CA LYS A 42 13.64 -4.13 7.12
C LYS A 42 12.69 -3.84 8.27
N SER A 43 12.69 -2.62 8.80
CA SER A 43 11.79 -2.23 9.89
C SER A 43 10.31 -2.29 9.48
N ILE A 44 9.96 -1.93 8.24
CA ILE A 44 8.60 -2.08 7.73
C ILE A 44 8.21 -3.57 7.66
N LYS A 45 9.10 -4.42 7.14
CA LYS A 45 8.87 -5.87 7.12
C LYS A 45 8.67 -6.44 8.54
N GLU A 46 9.48 -6.01 9.50
CA GLU A 46 9.33 -6.42 10.90
C GLU A 46 7.97 -5.98 11.48
N ALA A 47 7.49 -4.79 11.10
CA ALA A 47 6.17 -4.30 11.48
C ALA A 47 5.05 -5.14 10.85
N ASP A 48 5.14 -5.50 9.57
CA ASP A 48 4.18 -6.40 8.91
C ASP A 48 4.12 -7.76 9.63
N ASP A 49 5.28 -8.36 9.90
CA ASP A 49 5.38 -9.63 10.61
C ASP A 49 4.81 -9.53 12.04
N PHE A 50 4.97 -8.37 12.69
CA PHE A 50 4.40 -8.10 14.01
C PHE A 50 2.87 -8.02 13.95
N ILE A 51 2.31 -7.29 12.98
CA ILE A 51 0.85 -7.15 12.80
C ILE A 51 0.22 -8.51 12.55
N ALA A 52 0.82 -9.32 11.68
CA ALA A 52 0.33 -10.65 11.35
C ALA A 52 0.27 -11.57 12.59
N LYS A 53 1.24 -11.46 13.50
CA LYS A 53 1.32 -12.29 14.71
C LYS A 53 0.55 -11.72 15.92
N ASN A 54 0.31 -10.42 15.96
CA ASN A 54 -0.20 -9.71 17.15
C ASN A 54 -1.32 -8.73 16.78
N LYS A 55 -2.38 -9.20 16.11
CA LYS A 55 -3.48 -8.34 15.61
C LYS A 55 -4.11 -7.47 16.71
N ASP A 56 -4.47 -8.06 17.85
CA ASP A 56 -5.13 -7.32 18.94
C ASP A 56 -4.22 -6.21 19.50
N GLN A 57 -2.95 -6.52 19.72
CA GLN A 57 -1.97 -5.55 20.18
C GLN A 57 -1.75 -4.44 19.15
N SER A 58 -1.73 -4.81 17.86
CA SER A 58 -1.59 -3.86 16.75
C SER A 58 -2.80 -2.93 16.68
N ALA A 59 -4.02 -3.45 16.88
CA ALA A 59 -5.24 -2.64 16.95
C ALA A 59 -5.18 -1.62 18.09
N VAL A 60 -4.67 -2.01 19.27
CA VAL A 60 -4.45 -1.09 20.41
C VAL A 60 -3.47 0.04 20.05
N ILE A 61 -2.34 -0.31 19.41
CA ILE A 61 -1.33 0.67 18.99
C ILE A 61 -1.94 1.67 17.99
N VAL A 62 -2.65 1.17 16.97
CA VAL A 62 -3.27 2.01 15.93
C VAL A 62 -4.35 2.89 16.54
N ALA A 63 -5.30 2.33 17.29
CA ALA A 63 -6.40 3.06 17.91
C ALA A 63 -5.90 4.23 18.78
N SER A 64 -4.89 3.96 19.61
CA SER A 64 -4.23 4.98 20.43
C SER A 64 -3.53 6.04 19.58
N ARG A 65 -2.83 5.64 18.51
CA ARG A 65 -2.04 6.55 17.67
C ARG A 65 -2.90 7.54 16.88
N ILE A 66 -4.03 7.08 16.33
CA ILE A 66 -4.92 7.90 15.49
C ILE A 66 -6.13 8.46 16.25
N GLY A 67 -6.32 8.10 17.52
CA GLY A 67 -7.35 8.65 18.40
C GLY A 67 -8.77 8.18 18.07
N VAL A 68 -8.93 6.92 17.64
CA VAL A 68 -10.24 6.33 17.33
C VAL A 68 -10.58 5.18 18.30
N PRO A 69 -11.86 4.81 18.44
CA PRO A 69 -12.25 3.68 19.28
C PRO A 69 -11.56 2.37 18.88
N LEU A 70 -11.11 1.59 19.87
CA LEU A 70 -10.45 0.30 19.63
C LEU A 70 -11.36 -0.69 18.90
N ASP A 71 -12.64 -0.73 19.27
CA ASP A 71 -13.62 -1.61 18.63
C ASP A 71 -13.79 -1.32 17.14
N LEU A 72 -13.67 -0.05 16.72
CA LEU A 72 -13.64 0.31 15.31
C LEU A 72 -12.42 -0.29 14.61
N VAL A 73 -11.21 -0.10 15.14
CA VAL A 73 -9.98 -0.64 14.52
C VAL A 73 -10.01 -2.16 14.49
N SER A 74 -10.34 -2.80 15.61
CA SER A 74 -10.46 -4.26 15.70
C SER A 74 -11.50 -4.82 14.70
N SER A 75 -12.55 -4.07 14.38
CA SER A 75 -13.57 -4.52 13.42
C SER A 75 -13.14 -4.47 11.96
N ILE A 76 -12.13 -3.67 11.61
CA ILE A 76 -11.70 -3.47 10.21
C ILE A 76 -10.29 -3.96 9.95
N ILE A 77 -9.47 -4.24 10.98
CA ILE A 77 -8.06 -4.60 10.79
C ILE A 77 -7.86 -5.86 9.94
N GLU A 78 -8.86 -6.76 9.91
CA GLU A 78 -8.83 -7.97 9.08
C GLU A 78 -9.18 -7.71 7.60
N ASP A 79 -9.80 -6.56 7.30
CA ASP A 79 -10.11 -6.16 5.92
C ASP A 79 -8.86 -5.61 5.19
N TYR A 80 -7.80 -5.31 5.94
CA TYR A 80 -6.53 -4.82 5.39
C TYR A 80 -5.56 -5.96 5.12
N ASN A 81 -4.90 -5.87 3.96
CA ASN A 81 -3.76 -6.71 3.65
C ASN A 81 -2.46 -5.93 3.94
N PHE A 82 -1.78 -6.29 5.03
CA PHE A 82 -0.49 -5.72 5.39
C PHE A 82 0.63 -6.54 4.77
N GLY A 83 1.37 -5.93 3.85
CA GLY A 83 2.53 -6.59 3.23
C GLY A 83 3.39 -5.63 2.43
N LEU A 84 4.68 -5.64 2.71
CA LEU A 84 5.70 -4.93 1.94
C LEU A 84 6.02 -5.68 0.64
N VAL A 85 5.35 -5.33 -0.44
CA VAL A 85 5.49 -5.99 -1.74
C VAL A 85 5.70 -5.02 -2.91
N LEU A 86 6.39 -5.51 -3.94
CA LEU A 86 6.46 -4.92 -5.27
C LEU A 86 5.98 -5.97 -6.28
N ASP A 87 4.66 -6.12 -6.37
CA ASP A 87 4.02 -7.07 -7.26
C ASP A 87 3.62 -6.45 -8.62
N GLN A 88 3.36 -7.31 -9.60
CA GLN A 88 3.00 -6.88 -10.95
C GLN A 88 1.67 -6.11 -11.03
N ASN A 89 0.73 -6.35 -10.09
CA ASN A 89 -0.57 -5.70 -10.11
C ASN A 89 -0.46 -4.19 -9.86
N ILE A 90 0.56 -3.73 -9.12
CA ILE A 90 0.84 -2.30 -8.94
C ILE A 90 0.97 -1.58 -10.28
N MET A 91 1.58 -2.21 -11.29
CA MET A 91 1.74 -1.58 -12.60
C MET A 91 0.39 -1.38 -13.30
N ILE A 92 -0.49 -2.37 -13.20
CA ILE A 92 -1.85 -2.32 -13.74
C ILE A 92 -2.64 -1.22 -13.03
N THR A 93 -2.56 -1.14 -11.70
CA THR A 93 -3.24 -0.12 -10.89
C THR A 93 -2.78 1.29 -11.27
N LEU A 94 -1.46 1.53 -11.36
CA LEU A 94 -0.90 2.83 -11.72
C LEU A 94 -1.26 3.25 -13.15
N GLU A 95 -1.19 2.32 -14.11
CA GLU A 95 -1.57 2.60 -15.49
C GLU A 95 -3.05 2.96 -15.60
N ASN A 96 -3.94 2.17 -14.99
CA ASN A 96 -5.37 2.45 -14.97
C ASN A 96 -5.68 3.80 -14.31
N SER A 97 -5.00 4.12 -13.22
CA SER A 97 -5.15 5.39 -12.50
C SER A 97 -4.66 6.56 -13.35
N GLY A 98 -3.53 6.43 -14.02
CA GLY A 98 -3.00 7.43 -14.95
C GLY A 98 -3.95 7.69 -16.11
N GLN A 99 -4.45 6.63 -16.75
CA GLN A 99 -5.46 6.77 -17.81
C GLN A 99 -6.73 7.44 -17.30
N TRP A 100 -7.21 7.08 -16.11
CA TRP A 100 -8.39 7.68 -15.51
C TRP A 100 -8.18 9.18 -15.24
N ALA A 101 -7.06 9.59 -14.67
CA ALA A 101 -6.72 10.98 -14.41
C ALA A 101 -6.71 11.82 -15.71
N ILE A 102 -6.12 11.28 -16.79
CA ILE A 102 -6.11 11.91 -18.12
C ILE A 102 -7.53 12.03 -18.67
N ARG A 103 -8.31 10.93 -18.69
CA ARG A 103 -9.70 10.92 -19.20
C ARG A 103 -10.60 11.91 -18.45
N LYS A 104 -10.38 12.07 -17.14
CA LYS A 104 -11.13 12.99 -16.28
C LYS A 104 -10.57 14.42 -16.28
N LYS A 105 -9.46 14.67 -16.99
CA LYS A 105 -8.78 15.96 -17.05
C LYS A 105 -8.37 16.49 -15.67
N PHE A 106 -7.94 15.59 -14.79
CA PHE A 106 -7.33 15.95 -13.50
C PHE A 106 -5.86 16.37 -13.64
N VAL A 107 -5.28 16.13 -14.82
CA VAL A 107 -3.90 16.43 -15.17
C VAL A 107 -3.88 17.04 -16.58
N GLU A 108 -2.82 17.76 -16.92
CA GLU A 108 -2.64 18.37 -18.26
C GLU A 108 -2.02 17.39 -19.26
N GLU A 109 -1.31 16.38 -18.74
CA GLU A 109 -0.68 15.32 -19.51
C GLU A 109 -1.72 14.55 -20.33
N THR A 110 -1.35 14.19 -21.56
CA THR A 110 -2.20 13.43 -22.48
C THR A 110 -1.72 12.00 -22.69
N ILE A 111 -0.57 11.63 -22.12
CA ILE A 111 0.08 10.33 -22.28
C ILE A 111 0.36 9.78 -20.88
N VAL A 112 0.02 8.51 -20.67
CA VAL A 112 0.28 7.82 -19.41
C VAL A 112 1.80 7.63 -19.24
N PRO A 113 2.40 8.04 -18.11
CA PRO A 113 3.81 7.81 -17.85
C PRO A 113 4.15 6.32 -17.79
N ASN A 114 5.36 5.95 -18.20
CA ASN A 114 5.89 4.61 -17.93
C ASN A 114 6.29 4.51 -16.44
N PHE A 115 5.37 4.00 -15.62
CA PHE A 115 5.55 3.90 -14.17
C PHE A 115 6.72 2.98 -13.73
N LEU A 116 7.14 2.01 -14.55
CA LEU A 116 8.29 1.15 -14.26
C LEU A 116 9.59 1.95 -14.06
N LYS A 117 9.69 3.14 -14.67
CA LYS A 117 10.85 4.03 -14.52
C LYS A 117 10.97 4.63 -13.11
N PHE A 118 9.88 4.63 -12.35
CA PHE A 118 9.84 5.19 -10.99
C PHE A 118 9.99 4.12 -9.91
N VAL A 119 10.02 2.83 -10.28
CA VAL A 119 10.13 1.72 -9.33
C VAL A 119 11.58 1.23 -9.22
N ASN A 120 12.15 1.40 -8.03
CA ASN A 120 13.43 0.81 -7.68
C ASN A 120 13.24 -0.48 -6.88
N THR A 121 13.39 -1.61 -7.56
CA THR A 121 13.25 -2.95 -6.96
C THR A 121 14.46 -3.38 -6.14
N LYS A 122 15.62 -2.73 -6.30
CA LYS A 122 16.90 -3.21 -5.73
C LYS A 122 16.82 -3.35 -4.21
N PHE A 123 16.33 -2.31 -3.53
CA PHE A 123 16.36 -2.25 -2.07
C PHE A 123 15.41 -3.26 -1.44
N LEU A 124 14.20 -3.43 -1.99
CA LEU A 124 13.30 -4.46 -1.48
C LEU A 124 13.79 -5.86 -1.80
N LYS A 125 14.40 -6.10 -2.98
CA LYS A 125 15.02 -7.41 -3.29
C LYS A 125 16.13 -7.79 -2.30
N GLU A 126 16.86 -6.82 -1.77
CA GLU A 126 17.89 -7.09 -0.75
C GLU A 126 17.29 -7.50 0.60
N VAL A 127 16.08 -7.00 0.93
CA VAL A 127 15.40 -7.27 2.21
C VAL A 127 14.52 -8.52 2.15
N ASN A 128 13.76 -8.66 1.07
CA ASN A 128 12.79 -9.73 0.85
C ASN A 128 12.64 -10.01 -0.66
N PRO A 129 13.50 -10.87 -1.23
CA PRO A 129 13.48 -11.18 -2.66
C PRO A 129 12.11 -11.67 -3.17
N ASP A 130 11.43 -12.51 -2.39
CA ASP A 130 10.17 -13.15 -2.76
C ASP A 130 9.01 -12.16 -2.84
N ALA A 131 9.12 -11.01 -2.18
CA ALA A 131 8.14 -9.93 -2.25
C ALA A 131 8.24 -9.07 -3.52
N VAL A 132 9.18 -9.36 -4.42
CA VAL A 132 9.38 -8.60 -5.65
C VAL A 132 9.11 -9.45 -6.87
N THR A 133 7.90 -9.32 -7.41
CA THR A 133 7.46 -10.06 -8.61
C THR A 133 7.35 -9.19 -9.86
N ILE A 134 7.53 -7.88 -9.75
CA ILE A 134 7.64 -6.99 -10.92
C ILE A 134 8.78 -7.46 -11.83
N ILE A 135 8.43 -7.66 -13.10
CA ILE A 135 9.36 -7.98 -14.18
C ILE A 135 9.67 -6.67 -14.93
N LYS A 136 10.95 -6.44 -15.24
CA LYS A 136 11.42 -5.30 -16.03
C LYS A 136 11.81 -5.73 -17.44
#